data_AF-A0A1I5LPK6-F1
#
_entry.id   AF-A0A1I5LPK6-F1
#
_cell.length_a   1.000
_cell.length_b   1.000
_cell.length_c   1.000
_cell.angle_alpha   90.00
_cell.angle_beta   90.00
_cell.angle_gamma   90.00
#
_symmetry.space_group_name_H-M   'P 1'
#
loop_
_entity.id
_entity.type
_entity.pdbx_description
1 polymer ?
#
loop_
_entity_poly.entity_id
_entity_poly.type
_entity_poly.pdbx_seq_one_letter_code
_entity_poly.pdbx_strand_id
1 'polypeptide(L)'
;MIRHSSKVQTLFWLFSFSVMIFIWIIWIVVQTFVLSTPQIELPEDRIALIFILYGVLVLFVLAGTVISIFINNKRYTNRFGALFLVIFISFLVGKSIFG
;
A
#
# COMPACT_ATOMS: atom_id res chain seq x y z
N MET A 1 -21.65 0.18 26.51
CA MET A 1 -21.69 1.09 25.34
C MET A 1 -20.25 1.49 25.01
N ILE A 2 -19.57 0.76 24.12
CA ILE A 2 -18.15 0.99 23.83
C ILE A 2 -18.08 2.23 22.94
N ARG A 3 -17.75 3.37 23.54
CA ARG A 3 -17.54 4.65 22.84
C ARG A 3 -16.22 4.53 22.07
N HIS A 4 -16.23 3.82 20.94
CA HIS A 4 -15.10 3.82 20.03
C HIS A 4 -14.89 5.27 19.57
N SER A 5 -13.74 5.83 19.91
CA SER A 5 -13.34 7.14 19.42
C SER A 5 -13.32 7.09 17.90
N SER A 6 -14.21 7.82 17.24
CA SER A 6 -14.37 7.87 15.78
C SER A 6 -13.02 8.09 15.07
N LYS A 7 -12.13 8.87 15.68
CA LYS A 7 -10.75 9.11 15.23
C LYS A 7 -9.95 7.82 15.06
N VAL A 8 -10.07 6.88 16.00
CA VAL A 8 -9.37 5.59 15.95
C VAL A 8 -9.99 4.66 14.91
N GLN A 9 -11.31 4.74 14.72
CA GLN A 9 -12.01 3.99 13.68
C GLN A 9 -11.59 4.45 12.28
N THR A 10 -11.43 5.76 12.04
CA THR A 10 -10.89 6.29 10.78
C THR A 10 -9.48 5.78 10.49
N LEU A 11 -8.60 5.79 11.49
CA LEU A 11 -7.23 5.24 11.34
C LEU A 11 -7.24 3.73 11.05
N PHE A 12 -8.14 2.99 11.69
CA PHE A 12 -8.31 1.56 11.41
C PHE A 12 -8.69 1.32 9.94
N TRP A 13 -9.63 2.09 9.41
CA TRP A 13 -10.04 1.97 8.01
C TRP A 13 -8.94 2.39 7.05
N LEU A 14 -8.30 3.56 7.27
CA LEU A 14 -7.16 4.01 6.45
C LEU A 14 -6.06 2.95 6.39
N PHE A 15 -5.71 2.36 7.54
CA PHE A 15 -4.68 1.34 7.61
C PHE A 15 -5.12 0.06 6.88
N SER A 16 -6.34 -0.42 7.15
CA SER A 16 -6.88 -1.63 6.51
C SER A 16 -6.96 -1.49 4.99
N PHE A 17 -7.44 -0.35 4.49
CA PHE A 17 -7.47 -0.07 3.05
C PHE A 17 -6.07 0.00 2.45
N SER A 18 -5.10 0.61 3.14
CA SER A 18 -3.71 0.65 2.69
C SER A 18 -3.14 -0.76 2.52
N VAL A 19 -3.36 -1.64 3.50
CA VAL A 19 -2.90 -3.04 3.43
C VAL A 19 -3.60 -3.78 2.30
N MET A 20 -4.90 -3.58 2.12
CA MET A 20 -5.66 -4.24 1.06
C MET A 20 -5.20 -3.81 -0.34
N ILE A 21 -4.96 -2.51 -0.55
CA ILE A 21 -4.40 -1.98 -1.80
C ILE A 21 -3.01 -2.55 -2.04
N PHE A 22 -2.16 -2.62 -1.02
CA PHE A 22 -0.82 -3.18 -1.14
C PHE A 22 -0.84 -4.65 -1.56
N ILE A 23 -1.68 -5.48 -0.92
CA ILE A 23 -1.85 -6.88 -1.29
C ILE A 23 -2.36 -7.00 -2.74
N TRP A 24 -3.28 -6.12 -3.14
CA TRP A 24 -3.83 -6.12 -4.48
C TRP A 24 -2.77 -5.78 -5.54
N ILE A 25 -1.90 -4.79 -5.27
CA ILE A 25 -0.76 -4.47 -6.13
C ILE A 25 0.14 -5.68 -6.29
N ILE A 26 0.53 -6.34 -5.18
CA ILE A 26 1.37 -7.54 -5.22
C ILE A 26 0.71 -8.62 -6.09
N TRP A 27 -0.59 -8.84 -5.90
CA TRP A 27 -1.33 -9.82 -6.68
C TRP A 27 -1.29 -9.52 -8.19
N ILE A 28 -1.52 -8.27 -8.60
CA ILE A 28 -1.48 -7.88 -10.01
C ILE A 28 -0.07 -8.05 -10.59
N VAL A 29 0.97 -7.70 -9.82
CA VAL A 29 2.37 -7.86 -10.22
C VAL A 29 2.70 -9.35 -10.42
N VAL A 30 2.34 -10.21 -9.47
CA VAL A 30 2.56 -11.67 -9.57
C VAL A 30 1.80 -12.25 -10.75
N GLN A 31 0.53 -11.90 -10.92
CA GLN A 31 -0.28 -12.32 -12.07
C GLN A 31 0.35 -11.93 -13.40
N THR A 32 0.86 -10.69 -13.50
CA THR A 32 1.35 -10.13 -14.75
C THR A 32 2.74 -10.65 -15.11
N PHE A 33 3.67 -10.68 -14.15
CA PHE A 33 5.08 -10.96 -14.45
C PHE A 33 5.53 -12.38 -14.09
N VAL A 34 4.89 -13.03 -13.11
CA VAL A 34 5.31 -14.36 -12.65
C VAL A 34 4.47 -15.45 -13.32
N LEU A 35 3.16 -15.26 -13.40
CA LEU A 35 2.22 -16.29 -13.88
C LEU A 35 1.94 -16.24 -15.38
N SER A 36 2.09 -15.07 -16.03
CA SER A 36 1.68 -14.88 -17.43
C SER A 36 2.81 -15.04 -18.46
N THR A 37 3.90 -15.75 -18.16
CA THR A 37 5.00 -15.94 -19.13
C THR A 37 4.63 -16.91 -20.28
N PRO A 38 5.02 -16.62 -21.56
CA PRO A 38 5.75 -15.46 -22.06
C PRO A 38 4.82 -14.36 -22.61
N GLN A 39 4.97 -13.13 -22.10
CA GLN A 39 4.34 -11.95 -22.69
C GLN A 39 5.29 -11.35 -23.74
N ILE A 40 4.84 -11.28 -24.99
CA ILE A 40 5.60 -10.73 -26.12
C ILE A 40 5.67 -9.19 -26.04
N GLU A 41 4.69 -8.58 -25.37
CA GLU A 41 4.58 -7.13 -25.17
C GLU A 41 4.28 -6.83 -23.70
N LEU A 42 4.86 -5.75 -23.17
CA LEU A 42 4.57 -5.25 -21.82
C LEU A 42 3.10 -4.76 -21.79
N PRO A 43 2.23 -5.30 -20.92
CA PRO A 43 0.83 -4.91 -20.89
C PRO A 43 0.67 -3.53 -20.26
N GLU A 44 0.69 -2.49 -21.09
CA GLU A 44 0.64 -1.08 -20.71
C GLU A 44 -0.52 -0.76 -19.76
N ASP A 45 -1.71 -1.29 -20.04
CA ASP A 45 -2.91 -1.10 -19.19
C ASP A 45 -2.70 -1.57 -17.75
N ARG A 46 -2.01 -2.70 -17.57
CA ARG A 46 -1.74 -3.26 -16.24
C ARG A 46 -0.68 -2.46 -15.50
N ILE A 47 0.33 -1.97 -16.22
CA ILE A 47 1.38 -1.12 -15.66
C ILE A 47 0.78 0.22 -15.21
N ALA A 48 -0.07 0.84 -16.03
CA ALA A 48 -0.80 2.06 -15.69
C ALA A 48 -1.65 1.86 -14.43
N LEU A 49 -2.37 0.73 -14.36
CA LEU A 49 -3.17 0.38 -13.18
C LEU A 49 -2.31 0.21 -11.92
N ILE A 50 -1.17 -0.49 -12.01
CA ILE A 50 -0.22 -0.63 -10.89
C ILE A 50 0.27 0.75 -10.42
N PHE A 51 0.62 1.64 -11.36
CA PHE A 51 1.07 2.99 -11.06
C PHE A 51 0.02 3.81 -10.32
N ILE A 52 -1.23 3.78 -10.79
CA ILE A 52 -2.37 4.45 -10.14
C ILE A 52 -2.58 3.90 -8.73
N LEU A 53 -2.64 2.58 -8.57
CA LEU A 53 -2.83 1.96 -7.26
C LEU A 53 -1.70 2.30 -6.28
N TYR A 54 -0.46 2.35 -6.76
CA TYR A 54 0.68 2.75 -5.95
C TYR A 54 0.58 4.22 -5.50
N GLY A 55 0.16 5.11 -6.40
CA GLY A 55 -0.12 6.51 -6.06
C GLY A 55 -1.20 6.64 -4.98
N VAL A 56 -2.31 5.91 -5.12
CA VAL A 56 -3.38 5.88 -4.11
C VAL A 56 -2.87 5.33 -2.78
N LEU A 57 -2.07 4.25 -2.80
CA LEU A 57 -1.48 3.66 -1.60
C LEU A 57 -0.61 4.68 -0.85
N VAL A 58 0.27 5.40 -1.56
CA VAL A 58 1.13 6.43 -0.96
C VAL A 58 0.30 7.52 -0.31
N LEU A 59 -0.76 8.01 -0.97
CA LEU A 59 -1.66 9.02 -0.40
C LEU A 59 -2.34 8.51 0.88
N PHE A 60 -2.82 7.27 0.89
CA PHE A 60 -3.47 6.68 2.07
C PHE A 60 -2.50 6.51 3.24
N VAL A 61 -1.28 6.02 2.99
CA VAL A 61 -0.26 5.84 4.03
C VAL A 61 0.19 7.19 4.59
N LEU A 62 0.41 8.19 3.73
CA LEU A 62 0.77 9.54 4.18
C LEU A 62 -0.36 10.19 4.98
N ALA A 63 -1.59 10.16 4.48
CA ALA A 63 -2.75 10.69 5.20
C ALA A 63 -2.93 10.01 6.55
N GLY A 64 -2.83 8.67 6.59
CA GLY A 64 -2.90 7.89 7.83
C GLY A 64 -1.80 8.25 8.83
N THR A 65 -0.57 8.41 8.36
CA THR A 65 0.59 8.82 9.18
C THR A 65 0.40 10.22 9.75
N VAL A 66 -0.01 11.18 8.92
CA VAL A 66 -0.24 12.56 9.35
C VAL A 66 -1.36 12.60 10.39
N ILE A 67 -2.51 11.98 10.11
CA ILE A 67 -3.64 11.93 11.06
C ILE A 67 -3.22 11.27 12.37
N SER A 68 -2.46 10.17 12.33
CA SER A 68 -2.03 9.48 13.54
C SER A 68 -1.07 10.31 14.40
N ILE A 69 -0.21 11.12 13.77
CA ILE A 69 0.64 12.11 14.46
C ILE A 69 -0.22 13.19 15.09
N PHE A 70 -1.17 13.78 14.35
CA PHE A 70 -2.05 14.84 14.84
C PHE A 70 -2.87 14.43 16.07
N ILE A 71 -3.34 13.18 16.12
CA ILE A 71 -4.10 12.68 17.27
C ILE A 71 -3.21 12.04 18.36
N ASN A 72 -1.89 12.18 18.25
CA ASN A 72 -0.88 11.61 19.14
C ASN A 72 -1.05 10.09 19.38
N ASN A 73 -1.42 9.34 18.34
CA ASN A 73 -1.64 7.89 18.42
C ASN A 73 -0.40 7.12 17.96
N LYS A 74 0.54 6.92 18.90
CA LYS A 74 1.80 6.22 18.66
C LYS A 74 1.63 4.84 18.03
N ARG A 75 0.57 4.11 18.38
CA ARG A 75 0.29 2.77 17.83
C ARG A 75 0.09 2.82 16.32
N TYR A 76 -0.73 3.76 15.84
CA TYR A 76 -0.98 3.89 14.40
C TYR A 76 0.17 4.56 13.67
N THR A 77 0.86 5.53 14.28
CA THR A 77 2.09 6.10 13.70
C THR A 77 3.13 5.02 13.42
N ASN A 78 3.36 4.12 14.38
CA ASN A 78 4.29 3.00 14.18
C ASN A 78 3.81 2.01 13.13
N ARG A 79 2.51 1.74 13.05
CA ARG A 79 1.92 0.83 12.05
C ARG A 79 2.04 1.37 10.63
N PHE A 80 1.72 2.65 10.41
CA PHE A 80 1.89 3.28 9.10
C PHE A 80 3.37 3.38 8.72
N GLY A 81 4.26 3.69 9.69
CA GLY A 81 5.71 3.65 9.46
C GLY A 81 6.23 2.26 9.07
N ALA A 82 5.78 1.21 9.75
CA ALA A 82 6.12 -0.16 9.39
C ALA A 82 5.58 -0.54 8.00
N LEU A 83 4.35 -0.15 7.68
CA LEU A 83 3.77 -0.38 6.35
C LEU A 83 4.54 0.35 5.25
N PHE A 84 4.95 1.59 5.51
CA PHE A 84 5.80 2.35 4.59
C PHE A 84 7.13 1.64 4.32
N LEU A 85 7.80 1.14 5.37
CA LEU A 85 9.02 0.35 5.21
C LEU A 85 8.79 -0.91 4.38
N VAL A 86 7.71 -1.64 4.62
CA VAL A 86 7.36 -2.84 3.83
C VAL A 86 7.16 -2.48 2.35
N ILE A 87 6.40 -1.42 2.06
CA ILE A 87 6.17 -0.94 0.69
C ILE A 87 7.48 -0.57 0.02
N PHE A 88 8.36 0.13 0.73
CA PHE A 88 9.67 0.54 0.23
C PHE A 88 10.58 -0.65 -0.07
N ILE A 89 10.66 -1.61 0.85
CA ILE A 89 11.46 -2.84 0.67
C ILE A 89 10.93 -3.63 -0.53
N SER A 90 9.61 -3.81 -0.64
CA SER A 90 9.01 -4.51 -1.79
C SER A 90 9.30 -3.81 -3.12
N PHE A 91 9.32 -2.47 -3.13
CA PHE A 91 9.70 -1.70 -4.32
C PHE A 91 11.17 -1.90 -4.68
N LEU A 92 12.08 -1.88 -3.70
CA LEU A 92 13.50 -2.14 -3.94
C LEU A 92 13.75 -3.55 -4.49
N VAL A 93 13.07 -4.56 -3.94
CA VAL A 93 13.13 -5.94 -4.42
C VAL A 93 12.61 -6.03 -5.85
N GLY A 94 11.45 -5.43 -6.13
CA GLY A 94 10.91 -5.38 -7.49
C GLY A 94 11.89 -4.74 -8.47
N LYS A 95 12.47 -3.59 -8.12
CA LYS A 95 13.49 -2.93 -8.94
C LYS A 95 14.70 -3.83 -9.20
N SER A 96 15.17 -4.59 -8.21
CA SER A 96 16.32 -5.50 -8.38
C SER A 96 16.06 -6.69 -9.31
N ILE A 97 14.80 -7.04 -9.54
CA ILE A 97 14.41 -8.16 -10.41
C ILE A 97 14.24 -7.70 -11.88
N PHE A 98 13.82 -6.45 -12.09
CA PHE A 98 13.54 -5.89 -13.41
C PHE A 98 14.61 -4.90 -13.93
N GLY A 99 15.68 -4.67 -13.17
CA GLY A 99 16.75 -3.70 -13.45
C GLY A 99 18.13 -4.35 -13.54
#